data_AF-A0A6I9PFD2-F1
#
_entry.id   AF-A0A6I9PFD2-F1
#
_cell.length_a   1.000
_cell.length_b   1.000
_cell.length_c   1.000
_cell.angle_alpha   90.00
_cell.angle_beta   90.00
_cell.angle_gamma   90.00
#
_symmetry.space_group_name_H-M   'P 1'
#
loop_
_entity.id
_entity.type
_entity.pdbx_description
1 polymer ?
#
loop_
_entity_poly.entity_id
_entity_poly.type
_entity_poly.pdbx_seq_one_letter_code
_entity_poly.pdbx_strand_id
1 'polypeptide(L)'
;MESNICAVQHDPEYTVVEKRVGAHFLETVVRQFDEVYKNPSETKECDNLISIICHLYNFQVVHSVLVFDILKHLVGDFREKDIELVLLVLRNVGFALRKDDALALKELICEGQRKAGDVGTKFQDQTRVRFMLETMLALKNNDMRKIPGYDPEPMEKLRKLQRTLLQRRAGGRDMKLRVSLDNLLAADQIGRWWIVGSSWSGAPMIGEQNASKESEGK
;
A
#
# COMPACT_ATOMS: atom_id res chain seq x y z
N MET A 1 -35.03 -7.15 -37.90
CA MET A 1 -34.93 -7.63 -36.51
C MET A 1 -33.53 -7.33 -36.04
N GLU A 2 -33.27 -6.09 -35.65
CA GLU A 2 -32.00 -5.71 -35.02
C GLU A 2 -32.25 -5.67 -33.51
N SER A 3 -31.70 -6.66 -32.83
CA SER A 3 -31.70 -6.75 -31.38
C SER A 3 -30.78 -5.67 -30.83
N ASN A 4 -31.35 -4.56 -30.39
CA ASN A 4 -30.68 -3.57 -29.55
C ASN A 4 -30.19 -4.25 -28.27
N ILE A 5 -28.92 -4.64 -28.26
CA ILE A 5 -28.20 -4.99 -27.04
C ILE A 5 -28.02 -3.68 -26.27
N CYS A 6 -28.75 -3.53 -25.16
CA CYS A 6 -28.61 -2.44 -24.22
C CYS A 6 -27.12 -2.15 -23.98
N ALA A 7 -26.68 -0.96 -24.40
CA ALA A 7 -25.52 -0.32 -23.81
C ALA A 7 -25.84 -0.16 -22.31
N VAL A 8 -25.20 -0.95 -21.47
CA VAL A 8 -25.24 -0.76 -20.02
C VAL A 8 -24.63 0.62 -19.75
N GLN A 9 -25.47 1.62 -19.56
CA GLN A 9 -25.06 2.93 -19.07
C GLN A 9 -24.35 2.70 -17.74
N HIS A 10 -23.06 3.08 -17.70
CA HIS A 10 -22.23 2.91 -16.54
C HIS A 10 -22.61 4.01 -15.53
N ASP A 11 -23.45 3.65 -14.56
CA ASP A 11 -23.96 4.58 -13.55
C ASP A 11 -22.80 5.13 -12.68
N PRO A 12 -22.58 6.46 -12.64
CA PRO A 12 -21.49 7.06 -11.85
C PRO A 12 -21.67 6.83 -10.34
N GLU A 13 -22.90 6.63 -9.88
CA GLU A 13 -23.23 6.41 -8.48
C GLU A 13 -22.72 5.05 -7.97
N TYR A 14 -22.79 4.01 -8.81
CA TYR A 14 -22.24 2.68 -8.50
C TYR A 14 -20.72 2.70 -8.34
N THR A 15 -20.02 3.49 -9.17
CA THR A 15 -18.54 3.59 -9.09
C THR A 15 -18.08 4.28 -7.80
N VAL A 16 -18.92 5.15 -7.22
CA VAL A 16 -18.65 5.84 -5.95
C VAL A 16 -18.84 4.90 -4.77
N VAL A 17 -19.90 4.07 -4.77
CA VAL A 17 -20.16 3.09 -3.71
C VAL A 17 -19.06 2.01 -3.68
N GLU A 18 -18.65 1.49 -4.84
CA GLU A 18 -17.57 0.50 -4.97
C GLU A 18 -16.24 1.00 -4.38
N LYS A 19 -15.86 2.25 -4.69
CA LYS A 19 -14.63 2.87 -4.16
C LYS A 19 -14.69 3.08 -2.65
N ARG A 20 -15.85 3.43 -2.10
CA ARG A 20 -16.02 3.63 -0.65
C ARG A 20 -15.86 2.33 0.13
N VAL A 21 -16.45 1.25 -0.36
CA VAL A 21 -16.32 -0.08 0.26
C VAL A 21 -14.87 -0.54 0.21
N GLY A 22 -14.21 -0.43 -0.94
CA GLY A 22 -12.80 -0.80 -1.08
C GLY A 22 -11.87 0.03 -0.19
N ALA A 23 -12.11 1.33 -0.07
CA ALA A 23 -11.31 2.21 0.77
C ALA A 23 -11.54 1.97 2.27
N HIS A 24 -12.78 1.75 2.71
CA HIS A 24 -13.08 1.39 4.09
C HIS A 24 -12.48 0.03 4.48
N PHE A 25 -12.58 -0.97 3.59
CA PHE A 25 -11.94 -2.27 3.80
C PHE A 25 -10.41 -2.12 3.92
N LEU A 26 -9.79 -1.34 3.03
CA LEU A 26 -8.36 -1.07 3.07
C LEU A 26 -7.95 -0.37 4.38
N GLU A 27 -8.69 0.66 4.81
CA GLU A 27 -8.46 1.35 6.09
C GLU A 27 -8.50 0.35 7.25
N THR A 28 -9.52 -0.50 7.29
CA THR A 28 -9.70 -1.49 8.36
C THR A 28 -8.54 -2.48 8.40
N VAL A 29 -8.14 -3.03 7.26
CA VAL A 29 -7.01 -3.98 7.17
C VAL A 29 -5.70 -3.33 7.58
N VAL A 30 -5.44 -2.10 7.15
CA VAL A 30 -4.19 -1.38 7.48
C VAL A 30 -4.13 -0.99 8.95
N ARG A 31 -5.24 -0.59 9.56
CA ARG A 31 -5.31 -0.32 11.00
C ARG A 31 -5.10 -1.58 11.83
N GLN A 32 -5.78 -2.67 11.49
CA GLN A 32 -5.58 -3.95 12.16
C GLN A 32 -4.11 -4.40 12.02
N PHE A 33 -3.51 -4.20 10.84
CA PHE A 33 -2.10 -4.51 10.62
C PHE A 33 -1.20 -3.70 11.56
N ASP A 34 -1.41 -2.39 11.67
CA ASP A 34 -0.62 -1.51 12.55
C ASP A 34 -0.78 -1.88 14.04
N GLU A 35 -2.00 -2.21 14.48
CA GLU A 35 -2.28 -2.64 15.86
C GLU A 35 -1.56 -3.95 16.20
N VAL A 36 -1.65 -4.95 15.33
CA VAL A 36 -1.01 -6.27 15.50
C VAL A 36 0.51 -6.17 15.33
N TYR A 37 0.99 -5.27 14.47
CA TYR A 37 2.42 -5.02 14.25
C TYR A 37 3.09 -4.37 15.47
N LYS A 38 2.37 -3.48 16.17
CA LYS A 38 2.82 -2.87 17.43
C LYS A 38 2.77 -3.84 18.61
N ASN A 39 1.83 -4.77 18.59
CA ASN A 39 1.64 -5.79 19.62
C ASN A 39 1.90 -7.20 19.05
N PRO A 40 3.17 -7.56 18.78
CA PRO A 40 3.49 -8.83 18.17
C PRO A 40 3.00 -9.98 19.05
N SER A 41 2.05 -10.75 18.52
CA SER A 41 1.62 -12.03 19.07
C SER A 41 2.30 -13.18 18.32
N GLU A 42 2.32 -14.38 18.89
CA GLU A 42 2.84 -15.58 18.21
C GLU A 42 1.96 -16.04 17.03
N THR A 43 0.88 -15.32 16.74
CA THR A 43 -0.06 -15.69 15.68
C THR A 43 0.40 -15.21 14.30
N LYS A 44 -0.10 -15.86 13.25
CA LYS A 44 0.15 -15.48 11.85
C LYS A 44 -0.75 -14.33 11.35
N GLU A 45 -1.42 -13.63 12.24
CA GLU A 45 -2.35 -12.56 11.87
C GLU A 45 -1.65 -11.43 11.10
N CYS A 46 -0.49 -10.97 11.57
CA CYS A 46 0.29 -9.92 10.91
C CYS A 46 0.68 -10.32 9.47
N ASP A 47 1.20 -11.55 9.30
CA ASP A 47 1.57 -12.14 8.01
C ASP A 47 0.37 -12.23 7.06
N ASN A 48 -0.81 -12.56 7.58
CA ASN A 48 -2.03 -12.65 6.79
C ASN A 48 -2.53 -11.26 6.34
N LEU A 49 -2.52 -10.27 7.24
CA LEU A 49 -2.96 -8.91 6.93
C LEU A 49 -2.06 -8.26 5.86
N ILE A 50 -0.75 -8.41 5.97
CA ILE A 50 0.16 -7.89 4.94
C ILE A 50 -0.01 -8.64 3.61
N SER A 51 -0.34 -9.93 3.65
CA SER A 51 -0.64 -10.71 2.44
C SER A 51 -1.92 -10.23 1.77
N ILE A 52 -2.96 -9.86 2.53
CA ILE A 52 -4.17 -9.24 2.00
C ILE A 52 -3.82 -7.94 1.27
N ILE A 53 -3.00 -7.06 1.87
CA ILE A 53 -2.56 -5.82 1.23
C ILE A 53 -1.81 -6.11 -0.08
N CYS A 54 -0.90 -7.11 -0.08
CA CYS A 54 -0.21 -7.55 -1.28
C CYS A 54 -1.18 -8.01 -2.39
N HIS A 55 -2.23 -8.75 -2.03
CA HIS A 55 -3.25 -9.19 -2.97
C HIS A 55 -4.09 -8.02 -3.50
N LEU A 56 -4.45 -7.05 -2.67
CA LEU A 56 -5.14 -5.83 -3.11
C LEU A 56 -4.31 -5.03 -4.13
N TYR A 57 -2.98 -4.97 -3.95
CA TYR A 57 -2.09 -4.39 -4.95
C TYR A 57 -2.03 -5.23 -6.25
N ASN A 58 -1.89 -6.55 -6.15
CA ASN A 58 -1.88 -7.45 -7.31
C ASN A 58 -3.16 -7.32 -8.15
N PHE A 59 -4.32 -7.21 -7.48
CA PHE A 59 -5.63 -6.97 -8.08
C PHE A 59 -5.88 -5.53 -8.48
N GLN A 60 -4.89 -4.64 -8.45
CA GLN A 60 -5.00 -3.25 -8.90
C GLN A 60 -6.10 -2.47 -8.16
N VAL A 61 -6.42 -2.87 -6.92
CA VAL A 61 -7.27 -2.08 -6.01
C VAL A 61 -6.47 -0.95 -5.41
N VAL A 62 -5.19 -1.18 -5.12
CA VAL A 62 -4.29 -0.23 -4.45
C VAL A 62 -3.10 0.11 -5.33
N HIS A 63 -2.62 1.35 -5.22
CA HIS A 63 -1.41 1.83 -5.89
C HIS A 63 -0.13 1.35 -5.18
N SER A 64 0.99 1.23 -5.92
CA SER A 64 2.28 0.77 -5.38
C SER A 64 2.82 1.61 -4.22
N VAL A 65 2.43 2.89 -4.15
CA VAL A 65 2.79 3.85 -3.09
C VAL A 65 2.57 3.27 -1.70
N LEU A 66 1.39 2.69 -1.42
CA LEU A 66 1.11 2.14 -0.10
C LEU A 66 2.07 0.99 0.26
N VAL A 67 2.36 0.12 -0.71
CA VAL A 67 3.25 -1.02 -0.50
C VAL A 67 4.69 -0.56 -0.27
N PHE A 68 5.14 0.47 -0.98
CA PHE A 68 6.45 1.08 -0.74
C PHE A 68 6.53 1.75 0.62
N ASP A 69 5.48 2.44 1.07
CA ASP A 69 5.46 3.06 2.40
C ASP A 69 5.55 2.01 3.51
N ILE A 70 4.82 0.90 3.39
CA ILE A 70 4.91 -0.24 4.32
C ILE A 70 6.33 -0.83 4.31
N LEU A 71 6.91 -1.08 3.12
CA LEU A 71 8.28 -1.60 3.01
C LEU A 71 9.31 -0.65 3.63
N LYS A 72 9.17 0.67 3.42
CA LYS A 72 10.04 1.68 4.02
C LYS A 72 9.92 1.70 5.54
N HIS A 73 8.70 1.55 6.08
CA HIS A 73 8.48 1.45 7.51
C HIS A 73 9.18 0.22 8.11
N LEU A 74 8.98 -0.96 7.51
CA LEU A 74 9.60 -2.22 7.96
C LEU A 74 11.14 -2.20 7.87
N VAL A 75 11.68 -1.69 6.76
CA VAL A 75 13.14 -1.54 6.60
C VAL A 75 13.70 -0.49 7.56
N GLY A 76 12.90 0.53 7.92
CA GLY A 76 13.24 1.55 8.90
C GLY A 76 13.47 0.99 10.29
N ASP A 77 12.56 0.15 10.78
CA ASP A 77 12.63 -0.45 12.13
C ASP A 77 13.63 -1.61 12.19
N PHE A 78 13.71 -2.42 11.13
CA PHE A 78 14.71 -3.47 10.94
C PHE A 78 14.79 -4.52 12.07
N ARG A 79 13.65 -4.91 12.65
CA ARG A 79 13.56 -6.02 13.63
C ARG A 79 13.47 -7.37 12.91
N GLU A 80 13.62 -8.48 13.63
CA GLU A 80 13.57 -9.84 13.08
C GLU A 80 12.24 -10.10 12.32
N LYS A 81 11.12 -9.71 12.93
CA LYS A 81 9.79 -9.80 12.31
C LYS A 81 9.69 -8.96 11.03
N ASP A 82 10.32 -7.79 11.02
CA ASP A 82 10.22 -6.85 9.91
C ASP A 82 10.92 -7.42 8.67
N ILE A 83 12.06 -8.09 8.85
CA ILE A 83 12.78 -8.79 7.79
C ILE A 83 11.93 -9.92 7.19
N GLU A 84 11.25 -10.70 8.04
CA GLU A 84 10.32 -11.75 7.58
C GLU A 84 9.16 -11.16 6.75
N LEU A 85 8.58 -10.06 7.20
CA LEU A 85 7.48 -9.37 6.50
C LEU A 85 7.96 -8.76 5.17
N VAL A 86 9.16 -8.15 5.14
CA VAL A 86 9.75 -7.63 3.90
C VAL A 86 9.96 -8.75 2.88
N LEU A 87 10.54 -9.88 3.30
CA LEU A 87 10.70 -11.05 2.44
C LEU A 87 9.36 -11.56 1.90
N LEU A 88 8.35 -11.63 2.75
CA LEU A 88 6.99 -12.04 2.37
C LEU A 88 6.40 -11.11 1.30
N VAL A 89 6.50 -9.79 1.49
CA VAL A 89 6.01 -8.79 0.53
C VAL A 89 6.79 -8.90 -0.78
N LEU A 90 8.12 -8.89 -0.74
CA LEU A 90 8.96 -8.92 -1.93
C LEU A 90 8.75 -10.19 -2.76
N ARG A 91 8.52 -11.34 -2.13
CA ARG A 91 8.17 -12.58 -2.83
C ARG A 91 6.80 -12.50 -3.52
N ASN A 92 5.80 -11.87 -2.90
CA ASN A 92 4.46 -11.80 -3.49
C ASN A 92 4.31 -10.73 -4.58
N VAL A 93 4.95 -9.56 -4.40
CA VAL A 93 4.68 -8.38 -5.23
C VAL A 93 5.94 -7.68 -5.77
N GLY A 94 7.15 -8.14 -5.43
CA GLY A 94 8.39 -7.44 -5.77
C GLY A 94 8.61 -7.16 -7.26
N PHE A 95 8.28 -8.12 -8.15
CA PHE A 95 8.41 -7.91 -9.59
C PHE A 95 7.38 -6.92 -10.14
N ALA A 96 6.16 -6.94 -9.60
CA ALA A 96 5.14 -5.97 -9.95
C ALA A 96 5.57 -4.57 -9.49
N LEU A 97 6.11 -4.43 -8.27
CA LEU A 97 6.66 -3.17 -7.76
C LEU A 97 7.80 -2.64 -8.63
N ARG A 98 8.72 -3.50 -9.07
CA ARG A 98 9.80 -3.11 -10.00
C ARG A 98 9.25 -2.57 -11.31
N LYS A 99 8.20 -3.19 -11.85
CA LYS A 99 7.59 -2.78 -13.12
C LYS A 99 6.89 -1.43 -12.97
N ASP A 100 6.25 -1.19 -11.83
CA ASP A 100 5.52 0.05 -11.56
C ASP A 100 6.46 1.20 -11.19
N ASP A 101 7.49 0.96 -10.37
CA ASP A 101 8.47 1.97 -9.94
C ASP A 101 9.84 1.35 -9.59
N ALA A 102 10.71 1.27 -10.59
CA ALA A 102 12.07 0.76 -10.42
C ALA A 102 12.97 1.69 -9.57
N LEU A 103 12.68 3.00 -9.51
CA LEU A 103 13.47 3.97 -8.76
C LEU A 103 13.18 3.83 -7.27
N ALA A 104 11.90 3.79 -6.87
CA ALA A 104 11.51 3.55 -5.49
C ALA A 104 12.03 2.21 -4.96
N LEU A 105 12.04 1.17 -5.80
CA LEU A 105 12.67 -0.10 -5.43
C LEU A 105 14.17 0.04 -5.21
N LYS A 106 14.89 0.78 -6.08
CA LYS A 106 16.32 1.03 -5.88
C LYS A 106 16.60 1.78 -4.57
N GLU A 107 15.80 2.79 -4.24
CA GLU A 107 15.91 3.53 -2.97
C GLU A 107 15.70 2.62 -1.77
N LEU A 108 14.67 1.78 -1.80
CA LEU A 108 14.39 0.79 -0.74
C LEU A 108 15.59 -0.16 -0.54
N ILE A 109 16.21 -0.63 -1.63
CA ILE A 109 17.38 -1.50 -1.58
C ILE A 109 18.56 -0.79 -0.93
N CYS A 110 18.82 0.47 -1.30
CA CYS A 110 19.89 1.27 -0.71
C CYS A 110 19.67 1.46 0.80
N GLU A 111 18.44 1.75 1.23
CA GLU A 111 18.11 1.89 2.65
C GLU A 111 18.27 0.56 3.41
N GLY A 112 17.82 -0.56 2.82
CA GLY A 112 17.99 -1.89 3.41
C GLY A 112 19.46 -2.29 3.57
N GLN A 113 20.30 -1.96 2.58
CA GLN A 113 21.75 -2.18 2.67
C GLN A 113 22.39 -1.32 3.76
N ARG A 114 21.99 -0.05 3.87
CA ARG A 114 22.48 0.87 4.90
C ARG A 114 22.14 0.35 6.30
N LYS A 115 20.87 0.01 6.53
CA LYS A 115 20.39 -0.55 7.80
C LYS A 115 21.10 -1.85 8.18
N ALA A 116 21.29 -2.75 7.22
CA ALA A 116 22.07 -3.98 7.44
C ALA A 116 23.53 -3.69 7.84
N GLY A 117 24.15 -2.65 7.27
CA GLY A 117 25.49 -2.19 7.64
C GLY A 117 25.55 -1.60 9.05
N ASP A 118 24.56 -0.79 9.43
CA ASP A 118 24.50 -0.11 10.74
C ASP A 118 24.35 -1.10 11.91
N VAL A 119 23.57 -2.17 11.71
CA VAL A 119 23.29 -3.18 12.74
C VAL A 119 24.48 -4.15 12.93
N GLY A 120 25.34 -4.28 11.92
CA GLY A 120 26.58 -5.06 11.98
C GLY A 120 26.38 -6.55 12.28
N THR A 121 27.41 -7.20 12.83
CA THR A 121 27.40 -8.65 13.13
C THR A 121 26.62 -9.03 14.40
N LYS A 122 26.03 -8.06 15.12
CA LYS A 122 25.32 -8.30 16.39
C LYS A 122 23.90 -8.79 16.20
N PHE A 123 23.37 -8.73 14.98
CA PHE A 123 22.04 -9.25 14.68
C PHE A 123 22.06 -10.77 14.68
N GLN A 124 21.16 -11.42 15.42
CA GLN A 124 21.10 -12.89 15.48
C GLN A 124 20.67 -13.50 14.13
N ASP A 125 19.95 -12.73 13.32
CA ASP A 125 19.28 -13.18 12.10
C ASP A 125 20.07 -12.88 10.80
N GLN A 126 21.40 -12.89 10.85
CA GLN A 126 22.26 -12.55 9.70
C GLN A 126 21.91 -13.32 8.42
N THR A 127 21.52 -14.59 8.55
CA THR A 127 21.11 -15.42 7.40
C THR A 127 19.86 -14.87 6.73
N ARG A 128 18.86 -14.43 7.50
CA ARG A 128 17.62 -13.85 6.97
C ARG A 128 17.86 -12.47 6.37
N VAL A 129 18.69 -11.65 7.01
CA VAL A 129 19.12 -10.34 6.46
C VAL A 129 19.80 -10.55 5.11
N ARG A 130 20.76 -11.48 5.04
CA ARG A 130 21.45 -11.82 3.79
C ARG A 130 20.46 -12.27 2.72
N PHE A 131 19.53 -13.15 3.08
CA PHE A 131 18.51 -13.64 2.17
C PHE A 131 17.58 -12.52 1.65
N MET A 132 17.20 -11.58 2.53
CA MET A 132 16.45 -10.38 2.16
C MET A 132 17.21 -9.53 1.14
N LEU A 133 18.49 -9.25 1.38
CA LEU A 133 19.33 -8.47 0.47
C LEU A 133 19.54 -9.20 -0.87
N GLU A 134 19.75 -10.52 -0.85
CA GLU A 134 19.84 -11.34 -2.07
C GLU A 134 18.54 -11.27 -2.88
N THR A 135 17.38 -11.36 -2.21
CA THR A 135 16.05 -11.23 -2.84
C THR A 135 15.85 -9.84 -3.46
N MET A 136 16.19 -8.79 -2.72
CA MET A 136 16.18 -7.40 -3.19
C MET A 136 17.05 -7.19 -4.44
N LEU A 137 18.25 -7.75 -4.46
CA LEU A 137 19.15 -7.68 -5.62
C LEU A 137 18.65 -8.51 -6.80
N ALA A 138 18.07 -9.69 -6.55
CA ALA A 138 17.44 -10.51 -7.58
C ALA A 138 16.30 -9.74 -8.26
N LEU A 139 15.46 -9.04 -7.48
CA LEU A 139 14.42 -8.16 -8.01
C LEU A 139 15.02 -7.04 -8.88
N LYS A 140 16.00 -6.29 -8.38
CA LYS A 140 16.67 -5.23 -9.15
C LYS A 140 17.17 -5.73 -10.52
N ASN A 141 17.81 -6.89 -10.53
CA ASN A 141 18.37 -7.54 -11.71
C ASN A 141 17.35 -8.28 -12.58
N ASN A 142 16.08 -8.30 -12.18
CA ASN A 142 14.99 -9.02 -12.84
C ASN A 142 15.22 -10.55 -12.93
N ASP A 143 15.87 -11.14 -11.94
CA ASP A 143 16.26 -12.56 -11.92
C ASP A 143 15.27 -13.39 -11.09
N MET A 144 14.14 -13.76 -11.71
CA MET A 144 13.04 -14.52 -11.09
C MET A 144 13.47 -15.90 -10.57
N ARG A 145 14.52 -16.49 -11.13
CA ARG A 145 15.00 -17.83 -10.74
C ARG A 145 15.70 -17.83 -9.38
N LYS A 146 16.16 -16.67 -8.93
CA LYS A 146 16.89 -16.52 -7.66
C LYS A 146 16.01 -16.23 -6.46
N ILE A 147 14.69 -16.15 -6.62
CA ILE A 147 13.75 -15.96 -5.50
C ILE A 147 13.15 -17.32 -5.10
N PRO A 148 13.56 -17.91 -3.97
CA PRO A 148 13.03 -19.20 -3.51
C PRO A 148 11.52 -19.19 -3.31
N GLY A 149 10.87 -20.24 -3.82
CA GLY A 149 9.43 -20.42 -3.72
C GLY A 149 8.60 -19.38 -4.51
N TYR A 150 9.22 -18.60 -5.39
CA TYR A 150 8.49 -17.72 -6.28
C TYR A 150 7.88 -18.52 -7.44
N ASP A 151 6.55 -18.59 -7.49
CA ASP A 151 5.79 -19.13 -8.61
C ASP A 151 4.84 -18.04 -9.15
N PRO A 152 5.11 -17.47 -10.34
CA PRO A 152 4.25 -16.45 -10.92
C PRO A 152 2.96 -17.01 -11.52
N GLU A 153 2.87 -18.33 -11.77
CA GLU A 153 1.82 -18.92 -12.60
C GLU A 153 0.39 -18.72 -12.04
N PRO A 154 0.11 -18.97 -10.75
CA PRO A 154 -1.24 -18.81 -10.21
C PRO A 154 -1.70 -17.35 -10.26
N MET A 155 -0.80 -16.42 -9.90
CA MET A 155 -1.13 -15.00 -9.84
C MET A 155 -1.30 -14.40 -11.23
N GLU A 156 -0.47 -14.81 -12.21
CA GLU A 156 -0.60 -14.32 -13.58
C GLU A 156 -1.86 -14.85 -14.27
N LYS A 157 -2.27 -16.09 -13.99
CA LYS A 157 -3.57 -16.64 -14.44
C LYS A 157 -4.73 -15.81 -13.89
N LEU A 158 -4.73 -15.57 -12.58
CA LEU A 158 -5.79 -14.80 -11.94
C LEU A 158 -5.82 -13.35 -12.43
N ARG A 159 -4.65 -12.74 -12.63
CA ARG A 159 -4.53 -11.38 -13.19
C ARG A 159 -5.02 -11.31 -14.64
N LYS A 160 -4.78 -12.33 -15.46
CA LYS A 160 -5.33 -12.41 -16.82
C LYS A 160 -6.86 -12.50 -16.80
N LEU A 161 -7.42 -13.36 -15.95
CA LEU A 161 -8.88 -13.46 -15.78
C LEU A 161 -9.48 -12.12 -15.34
N GLN A 162 -8.89 -11.50 -14.33
CA GLN A 162 -9.31 -10.18 -13.84
C GLN A 162 -9.25 -9.12 -14.94
N ARG A 163 -8.15 -9.05 -15.70
CA ARG A 163 -8.00 -8.11 -16.83
C ARG A 163 -9.11 -8.31 -17.85
N THR A 164 -9.38 -9.54 -18.27
CA THR A 164 -10.47 -9.86 -19.21
C THR A 164 -11.83 -9.40 -18.69
N LEU A 165 -12.11 -9.56 -17.40
CA LEU A 165 -13.37 -9.10 -16.78
C LEU A 165 -13.46 -7.57 -16.70
N LEU A 166 -12.36 -6.89 -16.37
CA LEU A 166 -12.32 -5.43 -16.19
C LEU A 166 -12.23 -4.65 -17.49
N GLN A 167 -11.46 -5.12 -18.49
CA GLN A 167 -11.38 -4.49 -19.82
C GLN A 167 -12.74 -4.45 -20.53
N ARG A 168 -13.64 -5.38 -20.17
CA ARG A 168 -15.00 -5.43 -20.70
C ARG A 168 -15.94 -4.38 -20.08
N ARG A 169 -15.56 -3.74 -18.96
CA ARG A 169 -16.39 -2.80 -18.19
C ARG A 169 -15.80 -1.40 -18.08
N ALA A 170 -14.50 -1.27 -17.87
CA ALA A 170 -13.82 0.00 -17.64
C ALA A 170 -12.87 0.27 -18.80
N GLY A 171 -13.23 1.19 -19.70
CA GLY A 171 -12.42 1.59 -20.86
C GLY A 171 -11.07 2.24 -20.52
N GLY A 172 -10.17 1.50 -19.89
CA GLY A 172 -8.78 1.91 -19.61
C GLY A 172 -8.57 2.89 -18.45
N ARG A 173 -9.59 3.20 -17.64
CA ARG A 173 -9.41 4.14 -16.51
C ARG A 173 -8.68 3.46 -15.32
N ASP A 174 -7.65 4.13 -14.80
CA ASP A 174 -6.99 3.72 -13.56
C ASP A 174 -7.91 3.96 -12.36
N MET A 175 -8.33 2.88 -11.72
CA MET A 175 -9.25 2.90 -10.57
C MET A 175 -8.55 2.62 -9.24
N LYS A 176 -7.22 2.53 -9.23
CA LYS A 176 -6.43 2.25 -8.02
C LYS A 176 -6.64 3.33 -6.96
N LEU A 177 -6.80 2.89 -5.72
CA LEU A 177 -6.74 3.75 -4.54
C LEU A 177 -5.28 4.17 -4.32
N ARG A 178 -4.99 5.45 -4.52
CA ARG A 178 -3.65 6.03 -4.31
C ARG A 178 -3.64 6.81 -2.99
N VAL A 179 -3.22 6.12 -1.93
CA VAL A 179 -3.13 6.65 -0.57
C VAL A 179 -1.83 6.17 0.09
N SER A 180 -1.21 7.02 0.90
CA SER A 180 -0.03 6.66 1.70
C SER A 180 -0.43 5.94 2.99
N LEU A 181 0.52 5.23 3.60
CA LEU A 181 0.31 4.56 4.89
C LEU A 181 -0.12 5.56 5.97
N ASP A 182 0.60 6.69 6.09
CA ASP A 182 0.32 7.72 7.08
C ASP A 182 -1.10 8.29 6.96
N ASN A 183 -1.58 8.51 5.72
CA ASN A 183 -2.92 9.03 5.49
C ASN A 183 -4.01 8.03 5.88
N LEU A 184 -3.75 6.72 5.77
CA LEU A 184 -4.70 5.69 6.24
C LEU A 184 -4.74 5.61 7.77
N LEU A 185 -3.59 5.72 8.43
CA LEU A 185 -3.49 5.69 9.89
C LEU A 185 -4.03 6.97 10.54
N ALA A 186 -3.86 8.12 9.88
CA ALA A 186 -4.36 9.42 10.33
C ALA A 186 -5.76 9.77 9.79
N ALA A 187 -6.49 8.81 9.19
CA ALA A 187 -7.76 9.06 8.52
C ALA A 187 -8.84 9.67 9.44
N ASP A 188 -8.82 9.38 10.75
CA ASP A 188 -9.74 10.01 11.72
C ASP A 188 -9.39 11.48 12.00
N GLN A 189 -8.13 11.87 11.82
CA GLN A 189 -7.66 13.23 12.13
C GLN A 189 -7.71 14.15 10.89
N ILE A 190 -7.30 13.63 9.74
CA ILE A 190 -7.17 14.40 8.48
C ILE A 190 -8.46 14.33 7.65
N GLY A 191 -9.34 13.38 7.98
CA GLY A 191 -10.57 13.09 7.24
C GLY A 191 -10.37 11.95 6.23
N ARG A 192 -11.45 11.23 5.94
CA ARG A 192 -11.45 10.06 5.06
C ARG A 192 -11.51 10.51 3.59
N TRP A 193 -10.38 10.46 2.88
CA TRP A 193 -10.23 10.98 1.51
C TRP A 193 -11.25 10.44 0.47
N TRP A 194 -11.89 9.30 0.73
CA TRP A 194 -12.93 8.69 -0.14
C TRP A 194 -14.36 9.12 0.20
N ILE A 195 -14.56 9.90 1.27
CA ILE A 195 -15.86 10.48 1.63
C ILE A 195 -15.87 11.94 1.17
N VAL A 196 -16.69 12.24 0.16
CA VAL A 196 -16.93 13.60 -0.33
C VAL A 196 -17.40 14.47 0.85
N GLY A 197 -16.68 15.58 1.11
CA GLY A 197 -17.00 16.55 2.17
C GLY A 197 -16.39 16.27 3.56
N SER A 198 -15.53 15.26 3.71
CA SER A 198 -14.95 14.89 5.02
C SER A 198 -13.54 15.45 5.30
N SER A 199 -12.95 16.20 4.36
CA SER A 199 -11.65 16.85 4.55
C SER A 199 -11.80 18.15 5.34
N TRP A 200 -12.27 18.06 6.60
CA TRP A 200 -12.01 19.04 7.66
C TRP A 200 -12.72 18.62 8.96
N SER A 201 -11.96 18.24 9.99
CA SER A 201 -12.48 18.12 11.36
C SER A 201 -11.50 18.59 12.44
N GLY A 202 -10.52 19.46 12.12
CA GLY A 202 -9.49 19.79 13.12
C GLY A 202 -8.55 20.96 12.86
N ALA A 203 -8.97 22.05 12.21
CA ALA A 203 -8.23 23.32 12.36
C ALA A 203 -8.75 24.05 13.60
N PRO A 204 -7.96 24.29 14.66
CA PRO A 204 -8.30 25.31 15.63
C PRO A 204 -8.32 26.64 14.87
N MET A 205 -9.42 27.37 14.99
CA MET A 205 -9.56 28.72 14.46
C MET A 205 -8.40 29.57 15.00
N ILE A 206 -7.39 29.82 14.18
CA ILE A 206 -6.35 30.81 14.47
C ILE A 206 -7.08 32.16 14.58
N GLY A 207 -6.93 32.78 15.75
CA GLY A 207 -7.89 33.74 16.28
C GLY A 207 -8.08 35.03 15.48
N GLU A 208 -9.32 35.48 15.48
CA GLU A 208 -9.67 36.90 15.45
C GLU A 208 -10.23 37.30 16.81
N GLN A 209 -9.38 37.24 17.84
CA GLN A 209 -9.45 38.23 18.90
C GLN A 209 -8.70 39.46 18.40
N ASN A 210 -9.39 40.33 17.66
CA ASN A 210 -9.03 41.74 17.47
C ASN A 210 -10.19 42.48 16.77
N ALA A 211 -11.30 42.63 17.49
CA ALA A 211 -12.34 43.61 17.17
C ALA A 211 -12.74 44.36 18.44
N SER A 212 -11.76 45.01 19.07
CA SER A 212 -12.01 46.06 20.05
C SER A 212 -10.77 46.94 20.18
N LYS A 213 -10.69 47.96 19.32
CA LYS A 213 -10.17 49.32 19.58
C LYS A 213 -9.89 50.02 18.25
N GLU A 214 -10.88 50.75 17.76
CA GLU A 214 -10.69 52.04 17.07
C GLU A 214 -12.07 52.68 16.87
N SER A 215 -12.47 53.50 17.84
CA SER A 215 -13.48 54.53 17.68
C SER A 215 -13.07 55.73 18.53
N GLU A 216 -12.00 56.41 18.09
CA GLU A 216 -11.77 57.82 18.39
C GLU A 216 -11.76 58.55 17.05
N GLY A 217 -12.56 59.62 16.93
CA GLY A 217 -12.41 60.62 15.88
C GLY A 217 -13.61 60.88 14.97
N LYS A 218 -14.74 61.34 15.54
CA LYS A 218 -15.30 62.66 15.19
C LYS A 218 -16.43 63.08 16.12
#